data_AF-A0A399Z750-F1
#
_entry.id   AF-A0A399Z750-F1
#
_cell.length_a   1.000
_cell.length_b   1.000
_cell.length_c   1.000
_cell.angle_alpha   90.00
_cell.angle_beta   90.00
_cell.angle_gamma   90.00
#
_symmetry.space_group_name_H-M   'P 1'
#
loop_
_entity.id
_entity.type
_entity.pdbx_description
1 polymer ?
#
loop_
_entity_poly.entity_id
_entity_poly.type
_entity_poly.pdbx_seq_one_letter_code
_entity_poly.pdbx_strand_id
1 'polypeptide(L)'
;MASEIEIADQLESIVSEILAQAGEAEKIVFVSGNFNVIHPGHLRLLNFAAECGDFLVVGVTEDSAPGTLIPEALRLEGVRAISAVDYAFLLPVSPEEFVATLKPDLVVKGKEHEAHFNPEQQVVESYGGKLLFSSGEVRFSSMDLLQQELRETNLSTIRKPADFPARHNFNERGLIDLIGRFANLRVVVLGDLIVDEYVTCDPLGMSQEDPTIVVTPIKRDLFVGGAGIVAAHARGLGAQVKYFGVVGEDQAASYALQTLRKHGVDACLVKDDSRPTTLKQRYRARGKTLLRVSHLRQHDISHQLMTAMLDQLALALEEADLLVFSDSNYGCLPQPFVDEVIARCTQQGIPMVADS
;
A
#
# COMPACT_ATOMS: atom_id res chain seq x y z
N MET A 1 20.79 -17.90 -35.40
CA MET A 1 20.68 -18.63 -36.68
C MET A 1 19.53 -19.63 -36.67
N ALA A 2 19.58 -20.79 -36.00
CA ALA A 2 18.41 -21.70 -35.97
C ALA A 2 17.17 -21.08 -35.30
N SER A 3 17.37 -20.36 -34.17
CA SER A 3 16.30 -19.68 -33.44
C SER A 3 15.71 -18.45 -34.15
N GLU A 4 16.50 -17.74 -34.96
CA GLU A 4 16.02 -16.53 -35.67
C GLU A 4 15.18 -16.88 -36.89
N ILE A 5 15.52 -17.98 -37.57
CA ILE A 5 14.73 -18.52 -38.69
C ILE A 5 13.40 -19.07 -38.16
N GLU A 6 13.43 -19.80 -37.03
CA GLU A 6 12.22 -20.31 -36.37
C GLU A 6 11.26 -19.18 -35.93
N ILE A 7 11.79 -18.08 -35.36
CA ILE A 7 10.97 -16.93 -34.96
C ILE A 7 10.38 -16.20 -36.18
N ALA A 8 11.15 -16.06 -37.27
CA ALA A 8 10.67 -15.43 -38.49
C ALA A 8 9.54 -16.25 -39.16
N ASP A 9 9.72 -17.57 -39.26
CA ASP A 9 8.70 -18.48 -39.81
C ASP A 9 7.43 -18.47 -38.93
N GLN A 10 7.60 -18.44 -37.61
CA GLN A 10 6.48 -18.31 -36.66
C GLN A 10 5.74 -16.98 -36.82
N LEU A 11 6.48 -15.87 -36.98
CA LEU A 11 5.91 -14.54 -37.17
C LEU A 11 5.09 -14.45 -38.47
N GLU A 12 5.62 -14.98 -39.59
CA GLU A 12 4.90 -15.03 -40.86
C GLU A 12 3.62 -15.88 -40.78
N SER A 13 3.68 -17.01 -40.06
CA SER A 13 2.51 -17.86 -39.80
C SER A 13 1.42 -17.09 -39.05
N ILE A 14 1.78 -16.41 -37.96
CA ILE A 14 0.83 -15.64 -37.13
C ILE A 14 0.19 -14.52 -37.94
N VAL A 15 0.97 -13.76 -38.72
CA VAL A 15 0.44 -12.68 -39.57
C VAL A 15 -0.50 -13.23 -40.63
N SER A 16 -0.15 -14.36 -41.25
CA SER A 16 -1.01 -15.01 -42.24
C SER A 16 -2.35 -15.45 -41.65
N GLU A 17 -2.33 -16.01 -40.43
CA GLU A 17 -3.56 -16.38 -39.69
C GLU A 17 -4.43 -15.17 -39.36
N ILE A 18 -3.81 -14.08 -38.88
CA ILE A 18 -4.51 -12.82 -38.56
C ILE A 18 -5.19 -12.26 -39.81
N LEU A 19 -4.47 -12.16 -40.93
CA LEU A 19 -5.02 -11.62 -42.18
C LEU A 19 -6.12 -12.51 -42.76
N ALA A 20 -5.97 -13.83 -42.64
CA ALA A 20 -7.00 -14.78 -43.06
C ALA A 20 -8.30 -14.64 -42.24
N GLN A 21 -8.18 -14.38 -40.93
CA GLN A 21 -9.32 -14.20 -40.04
C GLN A 21 -9.94 -12.80 -40.11
N ALA A 22 -9.12 -11.77 -40.35
CA ALA A 22 -9.57 -10.40 -40.56
C ALA A 22 -10.40 -10.26 -41.84
N GLY A 23 -10.12 -11.08 -42.87
CA GLY A 23 -10.94 -11.17 -44.09
C GLY A 23 -11.02 -9.83 -44.84
N GLU A 24 -12.22 -9.25 -44.90
CA GLU A 24 -12.49 -7.96 -45.57
C GLU A 24 -12.41 -6.75 -44.62
N ALA A 25 -11.90 -6.91 -43.39
CA ALA A 25 -11.75 -5.80 -42.44
C ALA A 25 -10.97 -4.64 -43.07
N GLU A 26 -11.57 -3.43 -43.06
CA GLU A 26 -10.96 -2.24 -43.65
C GLU A 26 -9.90 -1.63 -42.71
N LYS A 27 -10.04 -1.84 -41.39
CA LYS A 27 -9.10 -1.33 -40.38
C LYS A 27 -8.71 -2.37 -39.34
N ILE A 28 -7.43 -2.72 -39.33
CA ILE A 28 -6.84 -3.59 -38.30
C ILE A 28 -6.25 -2.72 -37.17
N VAL A 29 -6.64 -3.01 -35.94
CA VAL A 29 -6.15 -2.35 -34.73
C VAL A 29 -5.26 -3.30 -33.95
N PHE A 30 -4.10 -2.82 -33.50
CA PHE A 30 -3.16 -3.59 -32.71
C PHE A 30 -2.97 -3.01 -31.30
N VAL A 31 -3.04 -3.87 -30.29
CA VAL A 31 -2.69 -3.57 -28.90
C VAL A 31 -1.69 -4.61 -28.41
N SER A 32 -0.65 -4.19 -27.69
CA SER A 32 0.31 -5.09 -27.05
C SER A 32 0.48 -4.78 -25.58
N GLY A 33 0.70 -5.80 -24.75
CA GLY A 33 0.94 -5.59 -23.33
C GLY A 33 1.24 -6.87 -22.55
N ASN A 34 1.59 -6.69 -21.28
CA ASN A 34 1.88 -7.80 -20.38
C ASN A 34 0.59 -8.48 -19.90
N PHE A 35 -0.42 -7.71 -19.49
CA PHE A 35 -1.71 -8.24 -19.03
C PHE A 35 -1.61 -9.25 -17.86
N ASN A 36 -0.70 -9.02 -16.90
CA ASN A 36 -0.57 -9.86 -15.70
C ASN A 36 -1.92 -10.21 -15.07
N VAL A 37 -2.74 -9.20 -14.79
CA VAL A 37 -4.12 -9.37 -14.33
C VAL A 37 -5.03 -8.52 -15.21
N ILE A 38 -6.10 -9.11 -15.72
CA ILE A 38 -7.15 -8.35 -16.43
C ILE A 38 -7.94 -7.55 -15.39
N HIS A 39 -7.92 -6.22 -15.52
CA HIS A 39 -8.65 -5.30 -14.66
C HIS A 39 -9.41 -4.29 -15.52
N PRO A 40 -10.33 -3.48 -14.95
CA PRO A 40 -11.15 -2.55 -15.71
C PRO A 40 -10.38 -1.54 -16.58
N GLY A 41 -9.09 -1.30 -16.31
CA GLY A 41 -8.22 -0.49 -17.16
C GLY A 41 -7.96 -1.15 -18.51
N HIS A 42 -7.53 -2.42 -18.50
CA HIS A 42 -7.35 -3.21 -19.73
C HIS A 42 -8.66 -3.34 -20.52
N LEU A 43 -9.79 -3.58 -19.85
CA LEU A 43 -11.08 -3.68 -20.53
C LEU A 43 -11.45 -2.38 -21.26
N ARG A 44 -11.22 -1.22 -20.65
CA ARG A 44 -11.47 0.08 -21.30
C ARG A 44 -10.52 0.34 -22.47
N LEU A 45 -9.24 0.01 -22.32
CA LEU A 45 -8.25 0.11 -23.40
C LEU A 45 -8.67 -0.74 -24.60
N LEU A 46 -8.98 -2.01 -24.36
CA LEU A 46 -9.35 -2.95 -25.42
C LEU A 46 -10.69 -2.60 -26.07
N ASN A 47 -11.69 -2.16 -25.30
CA ASN A 47 -12.95 -1.67 -25.86
C ASN A 47 -12.74 -0.41 -26.70
N PHE A 48 -11.93 0.54 -26.24
CA PHE A 48 -11.59 1.73 -27.03
C PHE A 48 -10.84 1.35 -28.32
N ALA A 49 -9.93 0.38 -28.25
CA ALA A 49 -9.22 -0.11 -29.43
C ALA A 49 -10.17 -0.78 -30.44
N ALA A 50 -11.11 -1.60 -29.96
CA ALA A 50 -12.14 -2.22 -30.78
C ALA A 50 -13.08 -1.19 -31.43
N GLU A 51 -13.36 -0.06 -30.77
CA GLU A 51 -14.15 1.03 -31.35
C GLU A 51 -13.41 1.80 -32.47
N CYS A 52 -12.09 1.66 -32.57
CA CYS A 52 -11.27 2.40 -33.53
C CYS A 52 -11.12 1.71 -34.90
N GLY A 53 -11.50 0.44 -35.04
CA GLY A 53 -11.40 -0.32 -36.29
C GLY A 53 -12.31 -1.54 -36.32
N ASP A 54 -12.12 -2.40 -37.31
CA ASP A 54 -13.03 -3.52 -37.59
C ASP A 54 -12.52 -4.85 -37.06
N PHE A 55 -11.22 -4.94 -36.75
CA PHE A 55 -10.59 -6.16 -36.26
C PHE A 55 -9.49 -5.84 -35.24
N LEU A 56 -9.69 -6.23 -33.99
CA LEU A 56 -8.75 -6.02 -32.89
C LEU A 56 -7.82 -7.22 -32.69
N VAL A 57 -6.53 -6.98 -32.87
CA VAL A 57 -5.43 -7.91 -32.63
C VAL A 57 -4.72 -7.54 -31.33
N VAL A 58 -4.57 -8.50 -30.42
CA VAL A 58 -3.88 -8.32 -29.13
C VAL A 58 -2.68 -9.24 -29.01
N GLY A 59 -1.48 -8.64 -28.92
CA GLY A 59 -0.23 -9.34 -28.61
C GLY A 59 0.06 -9.36 -27.11
N VAL A 60 0.10 -10.55 -26.52
CA VAL A 60 0.47 -10.75 -25.11
C VAL A 60 1.96 -11.04 -25.03
N THR A 61 2.74 -10.20 -24.34
CA THR A 61 4.20 -10.37 -24.27
C THR A 61 4.59 -11.68 -23.57
N GLU A 62 5.67 -12.33 -24.00
CA GLU A 62 6.18 -13.56 -23.38
C GLU A 62 6.66 -13.38 -21.92
N ASP A 63 6.87 -14.50 -21.23
CA ASP A 63 7.35 -14.54 -19.85
C ASP A 63 8.74 -13.93 -19.65
N SER A 64 9.53 -13.81 -20.72
CA SER A 64 10.82 -13.14 -20.75
C SER A 64 10.73 -11.61 -20.59
N ALA A 65 9.54 -11.03 -20.79
CA ALA A 65 9.34 -9.59 -20.72
C ALA A 65 9.47 -9.03 -19.29
N PRO A 66 10.05 -7.82 -19.13
CA PRO A 66 10.15 -7.18 -17.82
C PRO A 66 8.79 -6.96 -17.16
N GLY A 67 8.69 -7.31 -15.87
CA GLY A 67 7.49 -7.08 -15.06
C GLY A 67 6.40 -8.16 -15.18
N THR A 68 6.69 -9.29 -15.83
CA THR A 68 5.79 -10.45 -15.86
C THR A 68 5.76 -11.18 -14.51
N LEU A 69 4.56 -11.49 -14.03
CA LEU A 69 4.29 -12.18 -12.76
C LEU A 69 3.44 -13.43 -12.91
N ILE A 70 2.59 -13.47 -13.93
CA ILE A 70 1.68 -14.58 -14.21
C ILE A 70 2.15 -15.26 -15.50
N PRO A 71 2.16 -16.61 -15.58
CA PRO A 71 2.55 -17.32 -16.80
C PRO A 71 1.78 -16.87 -18.04
N GLU A 72 2.48 -16.73 -19.17
CA GLU A 72 1.97 -16.22 -20.44
C GLU A 72 0.72 -16.94 -20.95
N ALA A 73 0.63 -18.26 -20.73
CA ALA A 73 -0.54 -19.04 -21.11
C ALA A 73 -1.83 -18.57 -20.40
N LEU A 74 -1.74 -18.23 -19.11
CA LEU A 74 -2.88 -17.75 -18.32
C LEU A 74 -3.24 -16.31 -18.67
N ARG A 75 -2.23 -15.46 -18.95
CA ARG A 75 -2.46 -14.09 -19.41
C ARG A 75 -3.17 -14.08 -20.76
N LEU A 76 -2.71 -14.92 -21.69
CA LEU A 76 -3.32 -15.09 -23.00
C LEU A 76 -4.76 -15.63 -22.90
N GLU A 77 -5.00 -16.62 -22.04
CA GLU A 77 -6.36 -17.12 -21.77
C GLU A 77 -7.30 -15.99 -21.31
N GLY A 78 -6.82 -15.15 -20.38
CA GLY A 78 -7.59 -13.99 -19.89
C GLY A 78 -7.91 -12.98 -20.98
N VAL A 79 -6.97 -12.69 -21.89
CA VAL A 79 -7.21 -11.78 -23.02
C VAL A 79 -8.18 -12.39 -24.03
N ARG A 80 -8.05 -13.68 -24.36
CA ARG A 80 -8.95 -14.40 -25.28
C ARG A 80 -10.40 -14.45 -24.80
N ALA A 81 -10.62 -14.39 -23.50
CA ALA A 81 -11.96 -14.38 -22.91
C ALA A 81 -12.68 -13.02 -23.08
N ILE A 82 -11.99 -11.97 -23.52
CA ILE A 82 -12.56 -10.63 -23.68
C ILE A 82 -13.28 -10.55 -25.01
N SER A 83 -14.59 -10.31 -24.98
CA SER A 83 -15.43 -10.30 -26.17
C SER A 83 -15.09 -9.26 -27.24
N ALA A 84 -14.38 -8.19 -26.86
CA ALA A 84 -13.95 -7.15 -27.78
C ALA A 84 -12.68 -7.51 -28.58
N VAL A 85 -12.02 -8.63 -28.26
CA VAL A 85 -10.76 -9.05 -28.88
C VAL A 85 -11.05 -10.12 -29.96
N ASP A 86 -10.75 -9.81 -31.21
CA ASP A 86 -10.98 -10.72 -32.33
C ASP A 86 -9.86 -11.76 -32.49
N TYR A 87 -8.61 -11.35 -32.22
CA TYR A 87 -7.46 -12.23 -32.27
C TYR A 87 -6.48 -11.94 -31.13
N ALA A 88 -6.06 -12.98 -30.40
CA ALA A 88 -5.04 -12.86 -29.36
C ALA A 88 -4.02 -13.99 -29.41
N PHE A 89 -2.75 -13.61 -29.26
CA PHE A 89 -1.60 -14.50 -29.40
C PHE A 89 -0.45 -14.11 -28.46
N LEU A 90 0.53 -15.00 -28.29
CA LEU A 90 1.79 -14.69 -27.62
C LEU A 90 2.71 -13.97 -28.59
N LEU A 91 3.21 -12.80 -28.20
CA LEU A 91 4.04 -11.94 -29.03
C LEU A 91 5.53 -12.31 -28.86
N PRO A 92 6.16 -12.98 -29.85
CA PRO A 92 7.51 -13.53 -29.72
C PRO A 92 8.63 -12.52 -29.99
N VAL A 93 8.27 -11.35 -30.53
CA VAL A 93 9.18 -10.28 -30.96
C VAL A 93 8.81 -8.96 -30.30
N SER A 94 9.63 -7.93 -30.48
CA SER A 94 9.27 -6.59 -30.03
C SER A 94 7.99 -6.09 -30.73
N PRO A 95 7.14 -5.29 -30.07
CA PRO A 95 5.93 -4.77 -30.70
C PRO A 95 6.20 -4.01 -32.01
N GLU A 96 7.30 -3.27 -32.10
CA GLU A 96 7.70 -2.52 -33.30
C GLU A 96 8.06 -3.43 -34.49
N GLU A 97 8.72 -4.56 -34.23
CA GLU A 97 9.01 -5.57 -35.26
C GLU A 97 7.72 -6.22 -35.76
N PHE A 98 6.81 -6.54 -34.85
CA PHE A 98 5.50 -7.09 -35.22
C PHE A 98 4.67 -6.10 -36.04
N VAL A 99 4.63 -4.83 -35.62
CA VAL A 99 3.94 -3.75 -36.33
C VAL A 99 4.52 -3.52 -37.73
N ALA A 100 5.83 -3.70 -37.93
CA ALA A 100 6.46 -3.59 -39.24
C ALA A 100 6.00 -4.69 -40.22
N THR A 101 5.72 -5.88 -39.70
CA THR A 101 5.31 -7.05 -40.50
C THR A 101 3.80 -7.07 -40.76
N LEU A 102 2.98 -6.90 -39.71
CA LEU A 102 1.51 -6.90 -39.83
C LEU A 102 0.99 -5.65 -40.55
N LYS A 103 1.64 -4.50 -40.34
CA LYS A 103 1.21 -3.17 -40.80
C LYS A 103 -0.24 -2.80 -40.43
N PRO A 104 -0.62 -2.82 -39.14
CA PRO A 104 -1.95 -2.41 -38.71
C PRO A 104 -2.22 -0.91 -39.00
N ASP A 105 -3.47 -0.56 -39.31
CA ASP A 105 -3.88 0.83 -39.52
C ASP A 105 -3.73 1.67 -38.26
N LEU A 106 -3.99 1.07 -37.11
CA LEU A 106 -3.93 1.73 -35.81
C LEU A 106 -3.19 0.87 -34.79
N VAL A 107 -2.28 1.49 -34.06
CA VAL A 107 -1.73 0.96 -32.81
C VAL A 107 -2.37 1.73 -31.67
N VAL A 108 -2.91 1.05 -30.66
CA VAL A 108 -3.56 1.69 -29.51
C VAL A 108 -2.82 1.36 -28.24
N LYS A 109 -2.47 2.40 -27.46
CA LYS A 109 -1.79 2.28 -26.17
C LYS A 109 -2.57 2.96 -25.04
N GLY A 110 -2.25 2.58 -23.81
CA GLY A 110 -2.73 3.30 -22.62
C GLY A 110 -2.19 4.73 -22.56
N LYS A 111 -2.98 5.66 -22.00
CA LYS A 111 -2.62 7.09 -21.90
C LYS A 111 -1.33 7.35 -21.15
N GLU A 112 -0.99 6.47 -20.21
CA GLU A 112 0.26 6.49 -19.45
C GLU A 112 1.51 6.38 -20.35
N HIS A 113 1.37 5.88 -21.58
CA HIS A 113 2.46 5.77 -22.56
C HIS A 113 2.59 7.00 -23.47
N GLU A 114 1.66 7.96 -23.43
CA GLU A 114 1.62 9.13 -24.31
C GLU A 114 2.85 10.04 -24.15
N ALA A 115 3.33 10.21 -22.92
CA ALA A 115 4.50 11.03 -22.61
C ALA A 115 5.85 10.30 -22.78
N HIS A 116 5.84 9.02 -23.16
CA HIS A 116 7.03 8.18 -23.28
C HIS A 116 7.47 8.05 -24.75
N PHE A 117 8.72 7.62 -24.96
CA PHE A 117 9.19 7.22 -26.29
C PHE A 117 8.52 5.91 -26.70
N ASN A 118 7.86 5.91 -27.87
CA ASN A 118 7.15 4.75 -28.42
C ASN A 118 7.83 4.30 -29.73
N PRO A 119 8.61 3.20 -29.71
CA PRO A 119 9.29 2.68 -30.91
C PRO A 119 8.35 2.41 -32.08
N GLU A 120 7.14 1.95 -31.79
CA GLU A 120 6.11 1.60 -32.77
C GLU A 120 5.58 2.83 -33.51
N GLN A 121 5.72 4.03 -32.95
CA GLN A 121 5.24 5.27 -33.56
C GLN A 121 5.92 5.53 -34.91
N GLN A 122 7.26 5.42 -34.94
CA GLN A 122 8.02 5.65 -36.17
C GLN A 122 7.67 4.62 -37.25
N VAL A 123 7.42 3.38 -36.84
CA VAL A 123 7.09 2.27 -37.74
C VAL A 123 5.69 2.44 -38.31
N VAL A 124 4.68 2.68 -37.46
CA VAL A 124 3.28 2.80 -37.90
C VAL A 124 3.07 4.00 -38.82
N GLU A 125 3.73 5.13 -38.53
CA GLU A 125 3.66 6.33 -39.36
C GLU A 125 4.34 6.15 -40.73
N SER A 126 5.36 5.29 -40.83
CA SER A 126 6.13 5.09 -42.07
C SER A 126 5.31 4.55 -43.25
N TYR A 127 4.21 3.84 -42.96
CA TYR A 127 3.29 3.32 -43.97
C TYR A 127 1.88 3.93 -43.87
N GLY A 128 1.71 5.00 -43.08
CA GLY A 128 0.48 5.80 -43.01
C GLY A 128 -0.53 5.39 -41.94
N GLY A 129 -0.22 4.41 -41.08
CA GLY A 129 -1.01 4.11 -39.90
C GLY A 129 -0.80 5.13 -38.78
N LYS A 130 -1.51 4.99 -37.65
CA LYS A 130 -1.45 5.94 -36.53
C LYS A 130 -1.31 5.26 -35.18
N LEU A 131 -0.58 5.91 -34.27
CA LEU A 131 -0.57 5.58 -32.85
C LEU A 131 -1.64 6.42 -32.14
N LEU A 132 -2.54 5.77 -31.40
CA LEU A 132 -3.57 6.40 -30.59
C LEU A 132 -3.39 6.03 -29.11
N PHE A 133 -3.81 6.94 -28.24
CA PHE A 133 -3.82 6.73 -26.79
C PHE A 133 -5.25 6.74 -26.27
N SER A 134 -5.63 5.73 -25.48
CA SER A 134 -6.97 5.65 -24.91
C SER A 134 -7.29 6.85 -24.02
N SER A 135 -8.52 7.38 -24.11
CA SER A 135 -8.97 8.51 -23.30
C SER A 135 -9.28 8.17 -21.84
N GLY A 136 -9.19 6.89 -21.46
CA GLY A 136 -9.51 6.43 -20.12
C GLY A 136 -8.41 6.74 -19.11
N GLU A 137 -8.68 7.63 -18.16
CA GLU A 137 -7.82 7.81 -16.98
C GLU A 137 -7.65 6.48 -16.24
N VAL A 138 -6.41 5.99 -16.13
CA VAL A 138 -6.06 4.93 -15.18
C VAL A 138 -4.76 5.30 -14.48
N ARG A 139 -4.86 5.54 -13.17
CA ARG A 139 -3.73 5.71 -12.23
C ARG A 139 -3.51 4.46 -11.36
N PHE A 140 -3.72 3.27 -11.92
CA PHE A 140 -3.49 2.02 -11.21
C PHE A 140 -2.71 1.08 -12.11
N SER A 141 -1.45 0.79 -11.75
CA SER A 141 -0.71 -0.31 -12.36
C SER A 141 -1.27 -1.63 -11.87
N SER A 142 -1.18 -2.71 -12.69
CA SER A 142 -1.46 -4.07 -12.23
C SER A 142 -0.67 -4.43 -10.95
N MET A 143 0.50 -3.81 -10.73
CA MET A 143 1.29 -3.95 -9.50
C MET A 143 0.62 -3.36 -8.27
N ASP A 144 -0.08 -2.24 -8.40
CA ASP A 144 -0.71 -1.56 -7.27
C ASP A 144 -1.91 -2.36 -6.76
N LEU A 145 -2.67 -2.96 -7.68
CA LEU A 145 -3.78 -3.87 -7.36
C LEU A 145 -3.29 -5.19 -6.78
N LEU A 146 -2.24 -5.78 -7.36
CA LEU A 146 -1.62 -6.98 -6.83
C LEU A 146 -1.00 -6.76 -5.46
N GLN A 147 -0.36 -5.61 -5.19
CA GLN A 147 0.09 -5.28 -3.84
C GLN A 147 -1.06 -5.11 -2.86
N GLN A 148 -2.24 -4.68 -3.32
CA GLN A 148 -3.41 -4.56 -2.47
C GLN A 148 -3.99 -5.93 -2.10
N GLU A 149 -4.02 -6.89 -3.03
CA GLU A 149 -4.42 -8.28 -2.73
C GLU A 149 -3.34 -9.10 -2.01
N LEU A 150 -2.07 -8.97 -2.37
CA LEU A 150 -0.95 -9.64 -1.70
C LEU A 150 -0.74 -9.16 -0.25
N ARG A 151 -1.30 -8.01 0.12
CA ARG A 151 -1.39 -7.59 1.53
C ARG A 151 -2.31 -8.49 2.35
N GLU A 152 -3.22 -9.23 1.72
CA GLU A 152 -3.93 -10.32 2.40
C GLU A 152 -2.92 -11.44 2.71
N THR A 153 -2.65 -11.62 4.00
CA THR A 153 -1.50 -12.37 4.49
C THR A 153 -1.64 -13.86 4.17
N ASN A 154 -0.82 -14.36 3.23
CA ASN A 154 -0.75 -15.78 2.88
C ASN A 154 0.02 -16.57 3.96
N LEU A 155 -0.67 -16.92 5.06
CA LEU A 155 -0.14 -17.64 6.23
C LEU A 155 0.46 -19.03 5.91
N SER A 156 0.16 -19.59 4.72
CA SER A 156 0.57 -20.93 4.27
C SER A 156 2.07 -21.12 4.04
N THR A 157 2.84 -20.03 3.92
CA THR A 157 4.29 -20.08 3.66
C THR A 157 5.15 -20.09 4.93
N ILE A 158 4.54 -19.88 6.12
CA ILE A 158 5.26 -19.83 7.38
C ILE A 158 5.62 -21.26 7.83
N ARG A 159 6.90 -21.65 7.66
CA ARG A 159 7.43 -22.87 8.28
C ARG A 159 7.68 -22.63 9.76
N LYS A 160 6.91 -23.29 10.63
CA LYS A 160 7.08 -23.21 12.09
C LYS A 160 8.39 -23.90 12.52
N PRO A 161 9.32 -23.20 13.19
CA PRO A 161 10.54 -23.82 13.70
C PRO A 161 10.22 -24.77 14.86
N ALA A 162 10.64 -26.03 14.77
CA ALA A 162 10.41 -27.05 15.81
C ALA A 162 11.59 -27.15 16.80
N ASP A 163 12.78 -26.69 16.42
CA ASP A 163 14.01 -26.76 17.22
C ASP A 163 13.98 -25.79 18.40
N PHE A 164 13.52 -24.56 18.20
CA PHE A 164 13.51 -23.53 19.22
C PHE A 164 12.54 -23.86 20.38
N PRO A 165 11.28 -24.26 20.13
CA PRO A 165 10.39 -24.71 21.20
C PRO A 165 10.96 -25.90 22.00
N ALA A 166 11.60 -26.87 21.32
CA ALA A 166 12.22 -28.03 21.97
C ALA A 166 13.40 -27.63 22.87
N ARG A 167 14.25 -26.70 22.43
CA ARG A 167 15.38 -26.19 23.23
C ARG A 167 14.95 -25.38 24.45
N HIS A 168 13.80 -24.70 24.37
CA HIS A 168 13.29 -23.81 25.41
C HIS A 168 12.10 -24.41 26.20
N ASN A 169 11.80 -25.69 26.00
CA ASN A 169 10.78 -26.44 26.74
C ASN A 169 9.37 -25.81 26.70
N PHE A 170 8.95 -25.29 25.55
CA PHE A 170 7.57 -24.86 25.31
C PHE A 170 6.98 -25.52 24.07
N ASN A 171 5.66 -25.50 23.94
CA ASN A 171 4.95 -26.02 22.78
C ASN A 171 3.86 -25.05 22.32
N GLU A 172 3.28 -25.32 21.15
CA GLU A 172 2.25 -24.47 20.54
C GLU A 172 1.03 -24.28 21.45
N ARG A 173 0.56 -25.35 22.09
CA ARG A 173 -0.57 -25.28 23.02
C ARG A 173 -0.26 -24.35 24.20
N GLY A 174 0.92 -24.47 24.78
CA GLY A 174 1.37 -23.61 25.88
C GLY A 174 1.46 -22.14 25.48
N LEU A 175 1.84 -21.83 24.23
CA LEU A 175 1.82 -20.46 23.72
C LEU A 175 0.39 -19.92 23.56
N ILE A 176 -0.52 -20.72 23.00
CA ILE A 176 -1.93 -20.34 22.85
C ILE A 176 -2.55 -20.10 24.23
N ASP A 177 -2.31 -21.00 25.18
CA ASP A 177 -2.80 -20.88 26.57
C ASP A 177 -2.18 -19.66 27.27
N LEU A 178 -0.91 -19.33 27.01
CA LEU A 178 -0.25 -18.13 27.52
C LEU A 178 -0.92 -16.86 26.98
N ILE A 179 -1.13 -16.76 25.66
CA ILE A 179 -1.80 -15.62 25.03
C ILE A 179 -3.24 -15.49 25.56
N GLY A 180 -3.95 -16.61 25.72
CA GLY A 180 -5.31 -16.61 26.27
C GLY A 180 -5.39 -16.01 27.68
N ARG A 181 -4.34 -16.14 28.49
CA ARG A 181 -4.28 -15.53 29.84
C ARG A 181 -4.13 -14.01 29.83
N PHE A 182 -3.74 -13.39 28.71
CA PHE A 182 -3.63 -11.93 28.63
C PHE A 182 -4.99 -11.24 28.80
N ALA A 183 -6.09 -11.93 28.52
CA ALA A 183 -7.44 -11.40 28.77
C ALA A 183 -7.73 -11.08 30.25
N ASN A 184 -6.97 -11.66 31.17
CA ASN A 184 -7.09 -11.41 32.60
C ASN A 184 -6.27 -10.20 33.09
N LEU A 185 -5.43 -9.62 32.22
CA LEU A 185 -4.56 -8.50 32.59
C LEU A 185 -5.28 -7.16 32.39
N ARG A 186 -5.13 -6.28 33.38
CA ARG A 186 -5.50 -4.87 33.35
C ARG A 186 -4.23 -4.06 33.13
N VAL A 187 -4.05 -3.57 31.92
CA VAL A 187 -2.87 -2.81 31.49
C VAL A 187 -3.22 -1.33 31.42
N VAL A 188 -2.44 -0.51 32.10
CA VAL A 188 -2.49 0.94 31.96
C VAL A 188 -1.36 1.36 31.03
N VAL A 189 -1.67 2.13 30.00
CA VAL A 189 -0.69 2.72 29.09
C VAL A 189 -0.71 4.23 29.30
N LEU A 190 0.46 4.83 29.44
CA LEU A 190 0.63 6.26 29.69
C LEU A 190 1.69 6.81 28.74
N GLY A 191 1.35 7.80 27.92
CA GLY A 191 2.32 8.42 27.02
C GLY A 191 1.76 9.19 25.82
N ASP A 192 2.67 9.61 24.95
CA ASP A 192 2.40 10.50 23.82
C ASP A 192 1.49 9.83 22.77
N LEU A 193 0.37 10.48 22.45
CA LEU A 193 -0.44 10.09 21.29
C LEU A 193 0.20 10.62 20.02
N ILE A 194 0.32 9.76 19.02
CA ILE A 194 0.77 10.14 17.68
C ILE A 194 -0.28 9.67 16.68
N VAL A 195 -0.60 10.51 15.70
CA VAL A 195 -1.29 10.08 14.48
C VAL A 195 -0.27 10.04 13.36
N ASP A 196 -0.16 8.89 12.71
CA ASP A 196 0.70 8.68 11.55
C ASP A 196 -0.15 8.80 10.28
N GLU A 197 0.21 9.71 9.37
CA GLU A 197 -0.45 9.87 8.07
C GLU A 197 0.50 9.45 6.96
N TYR A 198 0.09 8.46 6.16
CA TYR A 198 0.79 8.05 4.96
C TYR A 198 0.10 8.67 3.75
N VAL A 199 0.81 9.57 3.08
CA VAL A 199 0.36 10.22 1.86
C VAL A 199 1.06 9.54 0.70
N THR A 200 0.36 8.67 -0.03
CA THR A 200 0.88 8.10 -1.28
C THR A 200 0.72 9.14 -2.37
N CYS A 201 1.80 9.36 -3.12
CA CYS A 201 1.88 10.33 -4.18
C CYS A 201 2.41 9.71 -5.48
N ASP A 202 1.94 10.27 -6.59
CA ASP A 202 2.53 10.05 -7.90
C ASP A 202 3.60 11.12 -8.19
N PRO A 203 4.81 10.73 -8.65
CA PRO A 203 5.83 11.68 -9.03
C PRO A 203 5.49 12.33 -10.37
N LEU A 204 5.56 13.67 -10.41
CA LEU A 204 5.39 14.45 -11.64
C LEU A 204 6.72 14.84 -12.30
N GLY A 205 7.82 14.78 -11.54
CA GLY A 205 9.17 15.12 -12.01
C GLY A 205 9.84 16.14 -11.10
N MET A 206 10.73 16.95 -11.67
CA MET A 206 11.40 18.06 -10.98
C MET A 206 10.64 19.37 -11.22
N SER A 207 10.64 20.28 -10.25
CA SER A 207 10.13 21.64 -10.41
C SER A 207 10.97 22.41 -11.42
N GLN A 208 10.32 23.32 -12.17
CA GLN A 208 10.99 24.27 -13.07
C GLN A 208 11.42 25.55 -12.35
N GLU A 209 10.90 25.80 -11.14
CA GLU A 209 11.16 27.00 -10.35
C GLU A 209 12.34 26.79 -9.37
N ASP A 210 12.50 25.57 -8.88
CA ASP A 210 13.42 25.17 -7.83
C ASP A 210 13.83 23.70 -7.99
N PRO A 211 15.03 23.26 -7.55
CA PRO A 211 15.50 21.89 -7.76
C PRO A 211 14.87 20.89 -6.78
N THR A 212 13.54 20.80 -6.78
CA THR A 212 12.74 19.95 -5.88
C THR A 212 11.89 18.95 -6.65
N ILE A 213 11.50 17.86 -6.00
CA ILE A 213 10.63 16.83 -6.59
C ILE A 213 9.17 17.29 -6.45
N VAL A 214 8.44 17.28 -7.56
CA VAL A 214 7.00 17.56 -7.59
C VAL A 214 6.23 16.26 -7.56
N VAL A 215 5.25 16.16 -6.67
CA VAL A 215 4.38 15.00 -6.54
C VAL A 215 2.92 15.41 -6.38
N THR A 216 2.00 14.56 -6.82
CA THR A 216 0.55 14.74 -6.59
C THR A 216 0.05 13.67 -5.61
N PRO A 217 -0.57 14.05 -4.47
CA PRO A 217 -1.16 13.10 -3.54
C PRO A 217 -2.33 12.34 -4.19
N ILE A 218 -2.34 11.02 -4.07
CA ILE A 218 -3.41 10.14 -4.61
C ILE A 218 -4.17 9.39 -3.53
N LYS A 219 -3.55 9.16 -2.37
CA LYS A 219 -4.18 8.46 -1.25
C LYS A 219 -3.64 8.95 0.08
N ARG A 220 -4.50 8.97 1.10
CA ARG A 220 -4.15 9.27 2.49
C ARG A 220 -4.66 8.15 3.38
N ASP A 221 -3.75 7.52 4.11
CA ASP A 221 -4.06 6.51 5.11
C ASP A 221 -3.60 7.03 6.48
N LEU A 222 -4.52 7.10 7.44
CA LEU A 222 -4.23 7.51 8.82
C LEU A 222 -4.10 6.29 9.72
N PHE A 223 -3.23 6.36 10.72
CA PHE A 223 -3.02 5.32 11.72
C PHE A 223 -2.83 5.94 13.10
N VAL A 224 -3.27 5.24 14.14
CA VAL A 224 -2.89 5.57 15.51
C VAL A 224 -1.49 5.03 15.77
N GLY A 225 -0.64 5.85 16.38
CA GLY A 225 0.76 5.57 16.71
C GLY A 225 1.09 5.99 18.15
N GLY A 226 2.37 5.98 18.50
CA GLY A 226 2.85 6.31 19.85
C GLY A 226 2.27 5.40 20.93
N ALA A 227 1.95 5.95 22.09
CA ALA A 227 1.33 5.21 23.17
C ALA A 227 -0.07 4.65 22.79
N GLY A 228 -0.77 5.29 21.85
CA GLY A 228 -2.06 4.83 21.36
C GLY A 228 -2.00 3.47 20.65
N ILE A 229 -0.96 3.22 19.84
CA ILE A 229 -0.81 1.91 19.18
C ILE A 229 -0.38 0.83 20.17
N VAL A 230 0.44 1.18 21.17
CA VAL A 230 0.81 0.27 22.27
C VAL A 230 -0.45 -0.20 23.01
N ALA A 231 -1.35 0.73 23.33
CA ALA A 231 -2.64 0.42 23.94
C ALA A 231 -3.52 -0.47 23.05
N ALA A 232 -3.60 -0.18 21.75
CA ALA A 232 -4.36 -0.98 20.80
C ALA A 232 -3.79 -2.40 20.63
N HIS A 233 -2.46 -2.56 20.63
CA HIS A 233 -1.82 -3.87 20.57
C HIS A 233 -2.07 -4.69 21.84
N ALA A 234 -1.92 -4.08 23.02
CA ALA A 234 -2.25 -4.74 24.29
C ALA A 234 -3.72 -5.21 24.31
N ARG A 235 -4.63 -4.36 23.79
CA ARG A 235 -6.04 -4.70 23.69
C ARG A 235 -6.31 -5.82 22.68
N GLY A 236 -5.63 -5.81 21.54
CA GLY A 236 -5.70 -6.85 20.51
C GLY A 236 -5.16 -8.20 20.98
N LEU A 237 -4.22 -8.20 21.92
CA LEU A 237 -3.73 -9.38 22.62
C LEU A 237 -4.70 -9.92 23.68
N GLY A 238 -5.81 -9.22 23.94
CA GLY A 238 -6.91 -9.65 24.80
C GLY A 238 -7.04 -8.86 26.10
N ALA A 239 -6.00 -8.14 26.54
CA ALA A 239 -5.99 -7.43 27.81
C ALA A 239 -7.07 -6.35 27.90
N GLN A 240 -7.46 -6.01 29.14
CA GLN A 240 -8.25 -4.82 29.44
C GLN A 240 -7.30 -3.64 29.50
N VAL A 241 -7.55 -2.60 28.69
CA VAL A 241 -6.58 -1.50 28.53
C VAL A 241 -7.23 -0.17 28.82
N LYS A 242 -6.61 0.57 29.74
CA LYS A 242 -6.83 2.01 29.91
C LYS A 242 -5.63 2.79 29.39
N TYR A 243 -5.87 3.79 28.56
CA TYR A 243 -4.84 4.61 27.95
C TYR A 243 -4.95 6.07 28.38
N PHE A 244 -3.85 6.66 28.83
CA PHE A 244 -3.74 8.05 29.24
C PHE A 244 -2.74 8.80 28.37
N GLY A 245 -3.11 9.99 27.92
CA GLY A 245 -2.24 10.85 27.11
C GLY A 245 -2.82 12.25 26.94
N VAL A 246 -2.10 13.07 26.19
CA VAL A 246 -2.50 14.46 25.89
C VAL A 246 -2.70 14.68 24.40
N VAL A 247 -3.70 15.47 24.06
CA VAL A 247 -4.07 15.82 22.67
C VAL A 247 -4.39 17.30 22.53
N GLY A 248 -4.32 17.82 21.30
CA GLY A 248 -4.87 19.12 20.96
C GLY A 248 -6.39 19.06 20.73
N GLU A 249 -6.98 20.19 20.36
CA GLU A 249 -8.37 20.29 19.92
C GLU A 249 -8.47 20.29 18.38
N ASP A 250 -8.22 19.13 17.76
CA ASP A 250 -8.12 19.03 16.31
C ASP A 250 -8.70 17.71 15.74
N GLN A 251 -8.65 17.60 14.40
CA GLN A 251 -9.15 16.43 13.67
C GLN A 251 -8.33 15.18 13.97
N ALA A 252 -7.03 15.32 14.23
CA ALA A 252 -6.16 14.19 14.57
C ALA A 252 -6.55 13.57 15.91
N ALA A 253 -6.86 14.39 16.93
CA ALA A 253 -7.43 13.91 18.20
C ALA A 253 -8.73 13.13 17.99
N SER A 254 -9.63 13.69 17.17
CA SER A 254 -10.94 13.10 16.89
C SER A 254 -10.81 11.74 16.19
N TYR A 255 -9.94 11.65 15.18
CA TYR A 255 -9.61 10.42 14.48
C TYR A 255 -9.05 9.35 15.43
N ALA A 256 -8.07 9.73 16.26
CA ALA A 256 -7.42 8.79 17.16
C ALA A 256 -8.39 8.25 18.22
N LEU A 257 -9.23 9.10 18.81
CA LEU A 257 -10.23 8.68 19.79
C LEU A 257 -11.26 7.71 19.18
N GLN A 258 -11.74 7.98 17.97
CA GLN A 258 -12.65 7.08 17.26
C GLN A 258 -11.99 5.73 16.97
N THR A 259 -10.74 5.75 16.54
CA THR A 259 -9.97 4.54 16.19
C THR A 259 -9.68 3.69 17.42
N LEU A 260 -9.22 4.30 18.52
CA LEU A 260 -8.99 3.63 19.80
C LEU A 260 -10.27 2.98 20.34
N ARG A 261 -11.40 3.69 20.29
CA ARG A 261 -12.73 3.13 20.65
C ARG A 261 -13.11 1.94 19.78
N LYS A 262 -12.86 2.00 18.48
CA LYS A 262 -13.09 0.87 17.55
C LYS A 262 -12.24 -0.35 17.92
N HIS A 263 -11.02 -0.13 18.41
CA HIS A 263 -10.16 -1.19 18.92
C HIS A 263 -10.53 -1.66 20.34
N GLY A 264 -11.53 -1.04 20.99
CA GLY A 264 -11.97 -1.39 22.34
C GLY A 264 -11.02 -0.93 23.44
N VAL A 265 -10.21 0.10 23.18
CA VAL A 265 -9.34 0.75 24.18
C VAL A 265 -10.16 1.82 24.91
N ASP A 266 -10.10 1.81 26.25
CA ASP A 266 -10.66 2.88 27.07
C ASP A 266 -9.64 4.02 27.21
N ALA A 267 -9.82 5.09 26.44
CA ALA A 267 -8.85 6.18 26.34
C ALA A 267 -9.30 7.44 27.11
N CYS A 268 -8.49 7.85 28.08
CA CYS A 268 -8.59 9.07 28.86
C CYS A 268 -7.58 10.10 28.33
N LEU A 269 -8.00 10.89 27.35
CA LEU A 269 -7.17 11.90 26.71
C LEU A 269 -7.47 13.28 27.28
N VAL A 270 -6.45 13.92 27.87
CA VAL A 270 -6.56 15.29 28.36
C VAL A 270 -6.24 16.25 27.23
N LYS A 271 -7.04 17.31 27.10
CA LYS A 271 -6.85 18.33 26.07
C LYS A 271 -5.89 19.40 26.55
N ASP A 272 -4.94 19.78 25.69
CA ASP A 272 -3.99 20.86 25.89
C ASP A 272 -4.04 21.81 24.69
N ASP A 273 -4.63 22.99 24.87
CA ASP A 273 -4.78 24.01 23.84
C ASP A 273 -3.44 24.66 23.43
N SER A 274 -2.38 24.41 24.19
CA SER A 274 -1.03 24.90 23.90
C SER A 274 -0.27 24.03 22.91
N ARG A 275 -0.81 22.88 22.46
CA ARG A 275 -0.20 22.01 21.44
C ARG A 275 -1.22 21.48 20.43
N PRO A 276 -0.82 21.24 19.17
CA PRO A 276 -1.60 20.35 18.31
C PRO A 276 -1.43 18.89 18.77
N THR A 277 -2.35 18.02 18.40
CA THR A 277 -2.13 16.58 18.46
C THR A 277 -0.98 16.21 17.53
N THR A 278 0.00 15.44 18.02
CA THR A 278 1.18 15.07 17.24
C THR A 278 0.77 14.31 15.98
N LEU A 279 1.03 14.91 14.81
CA LEU A 279 0.76 14.31 13.50
C LEU A 279 2.08 14.13 12.72
N LYS A 280 2.39 12.89 12.35
CA LYS A 280 3.57 12.54 11.54
C LYS A 280 3.14 12.14 10.14
N GLN A 281 3.36 13.02 9.18
CA GLN A 281 3.07 12.76 7.77
C GLN A 281 4.28 12.17 7.06
N ARG A 282 4.05 11.13 6.26
CA ARG A 282 5.05 10.48 5.40
C ARG A 282 4.56 10.52 3.96
N TYR A 283 5.16 11.39 3.15
CA TYR A 283 4.91 11.45 1.71
C TYR A 283 5.72 10.35 1.03
N ARG A 284 5.07 9.48 0.26
CA ARG A 284 5.68 8.30 -0.35
C ARG A 284 5.34 8.19 -1.82
N ALA A 285 6.31 7.77 -2.63
CA ALA A 285 6.09 7.41 -4.03
C ALA A 285 6.83 6.12 -4.35
N ARG A 286 6.21 5.22 -5.13
CA ARG A 286 6.80 3.93 -5.56
C ARG A 286 7.46 3.15 -4.40
N GLY A 287 6.78 3.08 -3.25
CA GLY A 287 7.26 2.39 -2.05
C GLY A 287 8.33 3.14 -1.22
N LYS A 288 8.92 4.23 -1.73
CA LYS A 288 9.96 5.01 -1.03
C LYS A 288 9.36 6.20 -0.29
N THR A 289 9.96 6.59 0.83
CA THR A 289 9.60 7.84 1.54
C THR A 289 10.38 9.00 0.95
N LEU A 290 9.66 10.05 0.55
CA LEU A 290 10.22 11.26 -0.04
C LEU A 290 10.45 12.34 1.01
N LEU A 291 9.43 12.59 1.84
CA LEU A 291 9.44 13.65 2.84
C LEU A 291 8.68 13.19 4.09
N ARG A 292 9.17 13.62 5.25
CA ARG A 292 8.45 13.51 6.52
C ARG A 292 8.16 14.91 7.04
N VAL A 293 6.91 15.16 7.38
CA VAL A 293 6.46 16.43 7.98
C VAL A 293 5.84 16.11 9.32
N SER A 294 6.38 16.69 10.39
CA SER A 294 5.86 16.52 11.74
C SER A 294 5.18 17.80 12.20
N HIS A 295 3.91 17.71 12.55
CA HIS A 295 3.15 18.77 13.22
C HIS A 295 3.12 18.43 14.70
N LEU A 296 3.98 19.08 15.48
CA LEU A 296 4.08 18.86 16.91
C LEU A 296 4.58 20.13 17.61
N ARG A 297 4.33 20.21 18.92
CA ARG A 297 5.02 21.14 19.80
C ARG A 297 5.63 20.34 20.94
N GLN A 298 6.95 20.47 21.09
CA GLN A 298 7.72 19.75 22.11
C GLN A 298 7.89 20.64 23.32
N HIS A 299 7.00 20.49 24.29
CA HIS A 299 7.09 21.12 25.60
C HIS A 299 6.29 20.31 26.62
N ASP A 300 6.72 20.41 27.88
CA ASP A 300 6.09 19.72 28.99
C ASP A 300 4.63 20.17 29.18
N ILE A 301 3.76 19.23 29.54
CA ILE A 301 2.40 19.54 29.96
C ILE A 301 2.41 20.41 31.22
N SER A 302 1.42 21.29 31.36
CA SER A 302 1.35 22.19 32.50
C SER A 302 1.09 21.43 33.82
N HIS A 303 1.44 22.04 34.95
CA HIS A 303 1.15 21.45 36.26
C HIS A 303 -0.34 21.14 36.47
N GLN A 304 -1.23 21.97 35.92
CA GLN A 304 -2.67 21.73 35.99
C GLN A 304 -3.07 20.44 35.25
N LEU A 305 -2.49 20.20 34.07
CA LEU A 305 -2.73 18.99 33.29
C LEU A 305 -2.11 17.76 33.97
N MET A 306 -0.91 17.90 34.54
CA MET A 306 -0.28 16.83 35.33
C MET A 306 -1.19 16.40 36.50
N THR A 307 -1.71 17.35 37.28
CA THR A 307 -2.66 17.06 38.37
C THR A 307 -3.93 16.37 37.87
N ALA A 308 -4.55 16.89 36.80
CA ALA A 308 -5.75 16.30 36.23
C ALA A 308 -5.53 14.85 35.72
N MET A 309 -4.37 14.60 35.11
CA MET A 309 -3.99 13.24 34.68
C MET A 309 -3.72 12.33 35.88
N LEU A 310 -3.02 12.79 36.91
CA LEU A 310 -2.76 12.02 38.13
C LEU A 310 -4.05 11.58 38.82
N ASP A 311 -5.05 12.46 38.91
CA ASP A 311 -6.34 12.16 39.56
C ASP A 311 -7.08 11.04 38.84
N GLN A 312 -7.10 11.06 37.49
CA GLN A 312 -7.73 10.00 36.70
C GLN A 312 -6.92 8.71 36.71
N LEU A 313 -5.59 8.83 36.68
CA LEU A 313 -4.67 7.70 36.69
C LEU A 313 -4.72 6.94 38.01
N ALA A 314 -4.86 7.62 39.15
CA ALA A 314 -4.92 7.00 40.47
C ALA A 314 -6.00 5.90 40.56
N LEU A 315 -7.20 6.18 40.04
CA LEU A 315 -8.30 5.22 40.00
C LEU A 315 -8.03 4.03 39.07
N ALA A 316 -7.27 4.24 38.00
CA ALA A 316 -6.91 3.15 37.09
C ALA A 316 -5.78 2.27 37.65
N LEU A 317 -4.89 2.85 38.48
CA LEU A 317 -3.77 2.14 39.07
C LEU A 317 -4.16 1.19 40.20
N GLU A 318 -5.21 1.50 40.99
CA GLU A 318 -5.68 0.62 42.08
C GLU A 318 -5.96 -0.82 41.63
N GLU A 319 -6.28 -0.96 40.35
CA GLU A 319 -6.65 -2.20 39.69
C GLU A 319 -5.65 -2.58 38.57
N ALA A 320 -4.50 -1.94 38.45
CA ALA A 320 -3.57 -2.26 37.36
C ALA A 320 -2.70 -3.47 37.69
N ASP A 321 -2.53 -4.38 36.72
CA ASP A 321 -1.55 -5.46 36.79
C ASP A 321 -0.21 -5.05 36.16
N LEU A 322 -0.22 -4.02 35.32
CA LEU A 322 0.95 -3.48 34.62
C LEU A 322 0.72 -2.03 34.22
N LEU A 323 1.71 -1.17 34.45
CA LEU A 323 1.81 0.16 33.84
C LEU A 323 2.89 0.16 32.74
N VAL A 324 2.54 0.69 31.57
CA VAL A 324 3.47 0.89 30.45
C VAL A 324 3.63 2.39 30.19
N PHE A 325 4.84 2.89 30.38
CA PHE A 325 5.24 4.19 29.86
C PHE A 325 5.64 4.05 28.39
N SER A 326 5.08 4.89 27.53
CA SER A 326 5.48 4.96 26.12
C SER A 326 5.81 6.41 25.79
N ASP A 327 7.08 6.75 25.97
CA ASP A 327 7.58 8.10 25.83
C ASP A 327 8.12 8.33 24.41
N SER A 328 7.64 9.37 23.74
CA SER A 328 8.21 9.81 22.46
C SER A 328 8.97 11.13 22.62
N ASN A 329 9.17 11.56 23.86
CA ASN A 329 9.83 12.79 24.27
C ASN A 329 9.14 14.04 23.68
N TYR A 330 7.80 14.03 23.57
CA TYR A 330 7.01 15.20 23.12
C TYR A 330 6.36 15.99 24.28
N GLY A 331 6.65 15.60 25.52
CA GLY A 331 6.34 16.36 26.72
C GLY A 331 5.06 15.95 27.43
N CYS A 332 4.41 14.84 27.05
CA CYS A 332 3.33 14.25 27.84
C CYS A 332 3.82 13.66 29.18
N LEU A 333 5.12 13.31 29.27
CA LEU A 333 5.72 12.67 30.45
C LEU A 333 6.86 13.49 31.06
N PRO A 334 6.60 14.69 31.61
CA PRO A 334 7.63 15.44 32.32
C PRO A 334 8.16 14.64 33.51
N GLN A 335 9.46 14.76 33.82
CA GLN A 335 10.09 13.98 34.90
C GLN A 335 9.35 14.06 36.24
N PRO A 336 8.88 15.24 36.72
CA PRO A 336 8.15 15.31 37.99
C PRO A 336 6.85 14.49 38.01
N PHE A 337 6.18 14.39 36.85
CA PHE A 337 4.98 13.56 36.71
C PHE A 337 5.34 12.08 36.70
N VAL A 338 6.38 11.69 35.96
CA VAL A 338 6.88 10.30 35.93
C VAL A 338 7.29 9.84 37.33
N ASP A 339 8.04 10.66 38.08
CA ASP A 339 8.48 10.34 39.45
C ASP A 339 7.31 10.08 40.39
N GLU A 340 6.26 10.90 40.31
CA GLU A 340 5.04 10.74 41.12
C GLU A 340 4.29 9.44 40.76
N VAL A 341 4.20 9.11 39.46
CA VAL A 341 3.56 7.86 39.01
C VAL A 341 4.37 6.64 39.45
N ILE A 342 5.70 6.70 39.35
CA ILE A 342 6.60 5.64 39.82
C ILE A 342 6.44 5.42 41.32
N ALA A 343 6.38 6.49 42.11
CA ALA A 343 6.19 6.41 43.56
C ALA A 343 4.89 5.68 43.92
N ARG A 344 3.78 6.01 43.24
CA ARG A 344 2.48 5.36 43.43
C ARG A 344 2.49 3.88 43.05
N CYS A 345 3.04 3.56 41.88
CA CYS A 345 3.14 2.17 41.44
C CYS A 345 4.02 1.33 42.39
N THR A 346 5.13 1.90 42.86
CA THR A 346 6.03 1.25 43.82
C THR A 346 5.33 0.98 45.15
N GLN A 347 4.53 1.94 45.65
CA GLN A 347 3.76 1.79 46.88
C GLN A 347 2.68 0.68 46.75
N GLN A 348 2.09 0.53 45.58
CA GLN A 348 1.04 -0.46 45.30
C GLN A 348 1.59 -1.80 44.78
N GLY A 349 2.90 -1.90 44.54
CA GLY A 349 3.54 -3.11 44.02
C GLY A 349 3.23 -3.40 42.54
N ILE A 350 2.86 -2.38 41.76
CA ILE A 350 2.49 -2.52 40.35
C ILE A 350 3.75 -2.58 39.49
N PRO A 351 3.95 -3.64 38.67
CA PRO A 351 5.03 -3.70 37.69
C PRO A 351 4.95 -2.55 36.68
N MET A 352 6.12 -2.02 36.32
CA MET A 352 6.25 -0.94 35.35
C MET A 352 7.21 -1.35 34.24
N VAL A 353 6.87 -1.00 33.00
CA VAL A 353 7.74 -1.13 31.83
C VAL A 353 7.78 0.21 31.11
N ALA A 354 8.92 0.57 30.55
CA ALA A 354 9.09 1.78 29.76
C ALA A 354 9.60 1.44 28.36
N ASP A 355 8.99 2.07 27.36
CA ASP A 355 9.48 2.20 25.99
C ASP A 355 9.94 3.65 25.83
N SER A 356 11.24 3.84 25.60
CA SER A 356 11.96 5.12 25.63
C SER A 356 12.55 5.51 24.28
#